data_AF-A0A2K5DJK1-F1
#
_entry.id   AF-A0A2K5DJK1-F1
#
_cell.length_a   1.000
_cell.length_b   1.000
_cell.length_c   1.000
_cell.angle_alpha   90.00
_cell.angle_beta   90.00
_cell.angle_gamma   90.00
#
_symmetry.space_group_name_H-M   'P 1'
#
loop_
_entity.id
_entity.type
_entity.pdbx_description
1 polymer ?
#
loop_
_entity_poly.entity_id
_entity_poly.type
_entity_poly.pdbx_seq_one_letter_code
_entity_poly.pdbx_strand_id
1 'polypeptide(L)'
;MADQLLRGKRRIFIRSVGAGTINALLDCLLEGRVISQEDTNKVRDENDTVMDKARALIDLVIRKGPESCCKFIKHLCEEDPPLASKMGVHK
;
A
#
# COMPACT_ATOMS: atom_id res chain seq x y z
N MET A 1 11.83 -9.25 -4.39
CA MET A 1 10.78 -9.87 -5.24
C MET A 1 9.44 -9.15 -5.09
N ALA A 2 8.92 -8.98 -3.86
CA ALA A 2 7.67 -8.24 -3.62
C ALA A 2 7.72 -6.77 -4.09
N ASP A 3 8.88 -6.11 -3.95
CA ASP A 3 9.14 -4.74 -4.39
C ASP A 3 9.02 -4.56 -5.92
N GLN A 4 9.56 -5.50 -6.71
CA GLN A 4 9.43 -5.48 -8.18
C GLN A 4 7.99 -5.72 -8.62
N LEU A 5 7.28 -6.61 -7.92
CA LEU A 5 5.88 -6.89 -8.21
C LEU A 5 5.02 -5.65 -7.93
N LEU A 6 5.20 -5.00 -6.78
CA LEU A 6 4.52 -3.73 -6.47
C LEU A 6 4.85 -2.65 -7.48
N ARG A 7 6.13 -2.49 -7.88
CA ARG A 7 6.52 -1.53 -8.93
C ARG A 7 5.80 -1.79 -10.25
N GLY A 8 5.69 -3.05 -10.68
CA GLY A 8 4.99 -3.43 -11.91
C GLY A 8 3.48 -3.24 -11.82
N LYS A 9 2.89 -3.53 -10.65
CA LYS A 9 1.44 -3.52 -10.41
C LYS A 9 0.92 -2.22 -9.81
N ARG A 10 1.79 -1.22 -9.54
CA ARG A 10 1.41 0.06 -8.93
C ARG A 10 0.27 0.78 -9.64
N ARG A 11 0.23 0.72 -10.98
CA ARG A 11 -0.84 1.34 -11.77
C ARG A 11 -2.21 0.69 -11.52
N ILE A 12 -2.24 -0.62 -11.32
CA ILE A 12 -3.46 -1.37 -11.03
C ILE A 12 -3.93 -1.04 -9.62
N PHE A 13 -3.00 -1.04 -8.66
CA PHE A 13 -3.27 -0.64 -7.28
C PHE A 13 -3.88 0.77 -7.22
N ILE A 14 -3.20 1.78 -7.77
CA ILE A 14 -3.63 3.19 -7.73
C ILE A 14 -5.03 3.40 -8.32
N ARG A 15 -5.38 2.68 -9.40
CA ARG A 15 -6.71 2.82 -10.05
C ARG A 15 -7.82 2.02 -9.37
N SER A 16 -7.49 1.02 -8.58
CA SER A 16 -8.46 0.05 -8.07
C SER A 16 -8.64 0.13 -6.55
N VAL A 17 -7.68 0.70 -5.83
CA VAL A 17 -7.72 0.79 -4.37
C VAL A 17 -8.70 1.86 -3.90
N GLY A 18 -9.49 1.53 -2.90
CA GLY A 18 -10.39 2.46 -2.23
C GLY A 18 -9.70 3.23 -1.10
N ALA A 19 -10.28 4.37 -0.71
CA ALA A 19 -9.81 5.16 0.43
C ALA A 19 -9.80 4.35 1.74
N GLY A 20 -10.81 3.48 1.94
CA GLY A 20 -10.90 2.60 3.11
C GLY A 20 -9.71 1.66 3.21
N THR A 21 -9.42 0.92 2.12
CA THR A 21 -8.28 0.00 2.05
C THR A 21 -6.94 0.73 2.26
N ILE A 22 -6.78 1.94 1.73
CA ILE A 22 -5.55 2.74 1.95
C ILE A 22 -5.36 3.06 3.44
N ASN A 23 -6.42 3.53 4.12
CA ASN A 23 -6.32 3.86 5.53
C ASN A 23 -6.02 2.62 6.38
N ALA A 24 -6.69 1.51 6.12
CA ALA A 24 -6.40 0.25 6.80
C ALA A 24 -4.95 -0.21 6.58
N LEU A 25 -4.46 -0.14 5.34
CA LEU A 25 -3.06 -0.47 5.02
C LEU A 25 -2.07 0.46 5.72
N LEU A 26 -2.36 1.76 5.80
CA LEU A 26 -1.53 2.72 6.53
C LEU A 26 -1.46 2.38 8.02
N ASP A 27 -2.60 2.07 8.63
CA ASP A 27 -2.68 1.72 10.04
C ASP A 27 -1.90 0.41 10.33
N CYS A 28 -2.05 -0.62 9.48
CA CYS A 28 -1.25 -1.86 9.60
C CYS A 28 0.25 -1.62 9.42
N LEU A 29 0.66 -0.76 8.47
CA LEU A 29 2.07 -0.43 8.25
C LEU A 29 2.65 0.36 9.43
N LEU A 30 1.86 1.24 10.04
CA LEU A 30 2.21 2.01 11.22
C LEU A 30 2.35 1.10 12.45
N GLU A 31 1.39 0.19 12.66
CA GLU A 31 1.43 -0.80 13.74
C GLU A 31 2.63 -1.74 13.61
N GLY A 32 2.93 -2.16 12.38
CA GLY A 32 4.12 -2.95 12.05
C GLY A 32 5.45 -2.20 12.18
N ARG A 33 5.44 -0.93 12.65
CA ARG A 33 6.57 0.01 12.72
C ARG A 33 7.36 0.12 11.41
N VAL A 34 6.68 -0.09 10.29
CA VAL A 34 7.27 -0.02 8.95
C VAL A 34 7.41 1.44 8.50
N ILE A 35 6.42 2.25 8.87
CA ILE A 35 6.32 3.68 8.54
C ILE A 35 6.12 4.45 9.83
N SER A 36 6.63 5.68 9.89
CA SER A 36 6.44 6.54 11.06
C SER A 36 5.06 7.21 11.02
N GLN A 37 4.56 7.67 12.17
CA GLN A 37 3.32 8.45 12.24
C GLN A 37 3.37 9.68 11.30
N GLU A 38 4.55 10.31 11.18
CA GLU A 38 4.75 11.43 10.26
C GLU A 38 4.57 11.00 8.80
N ASP A 39 5.13 9.85 8.40
CA ASP A 39 4.97 9.32 7.03
C ASP A 39 3.48 9.05 6.73
N THR A 40 2.76 8.45 7.68
CA THR A 40 1.32 8.19 7.57
C THR A 40 0.51 9.47 7.42
N ASN A 41 0.82 10.49 8.23
CA ASN A 41 0.12 11.77 8.15
C ASN A 41 0.39 12.46 6.81
N LYS A 42 1.63 12.41 6.29
CA LYS A 42 1.92 12.96 4.95
C LYS A 42 1.08 12.30 3.87
N VAL A 43 0.97 10.97 3.87
CA VAL A 43 0.13 10.26 2.89
C VAL A 43 -1.36 10.60 3.07
N ARG A 44 -1.84 10.84 4.30
CA ARG A 44 -3.25 11.15 4.56
C ARG A 44 -3.63 12.59 4.26
N ASP A 45 -2.76 13.53 4.64
CA ASP A 45 -3.04 14.96 4.70
C ASP A 45 -2.48 15.73 3.49
N GLU A 46 -1.40 15.27 2.86
CA GLU A 46 -0.82 15.94 1.67
C GLU A 46 -1.47 15.50 0.35
N ASN A 47 -2.30 14.45 0.36
CA ASN A 47 -2.91 13.92 -0.84
C ASN A 47 -4.43 14.17 -0.87
N ASP A 48 -4.89 15.03 -1.79
CA ASP A 48 -6.31 15.36 -1.94
C ASP A 48 -7.15 14.20 -2.50
N THR A 49 -6.57 13.38 -3.39
CA THR A 49 -7.30 12.30 -4.06
C THR A 49 -6.87 10.91 -3.58
N VAL A 50 -7.79 9.95 -3.66
CA VAL A 50 -7.53 8.53 -3.36
C VAL A 50 -6.38 7.97 -4.20
N MET A 51 -6.27 8.42 -5.46
CA MET A 51 -5.19 8.00 -6.37
C MET A 51 -3.82 8.52 -5.94
N ASP A 52 -3.75 9.77 -5.45
CA ASP A 52 -2.49 10.34 -4.98
C ASP A 52 -2.06 9.68 -3.66
N LYS A 53 -3.02 9.40 -2.76
CA LYS A 53 -2.79 8.61 -1.54
C LYS A 53 -2.22 7.24 -1.87
N ALA A 54 -2.83 6.54 -2.82
CA ALA A 54 -2.37 5.23 -3.26
C ALA A 54 -0.94 5.26 -3.82
N ARG A 55 -0.61 6.30 -4.59
CA ARG A 55 0.73 6.49 -5.16
C ARG A 55 1.74 6.74 -4.05
N ALA A 56 1.45 7.66 -3.14
CA ALA A 56 2.34 7.98 -2.03
C ALA A 56 2.56 6.75 -1.13
N LEU A 57 1.50 6.01 -0.80
CA LEU A 57 1.56 4.75 -0.04
C LEU A 57 2.49 3.73 -0.68
N ILE A 58 2.31 3.45 -1.97
CA ILE A 58 3.08 2.39 -2.63
C ILE A 58 4.55 2.81 -2.80
N ASP A 59 4.82 4.08 -3.11
CA ASP A 59 6.18 4.60 -3.24
C ASP A 59 6.89 4.60 -1.86
N LEU A 60 6.17 4.87 -0.77
CA LEU A 60 6.67 4.77 0.60
C LEU A 60 7.07 3.33 0.94
N VAL A 61 6.18 2.36 0.68
CA VAL A 61 6.42 0.93 0.94
C VAL A 61 7.62 0.42 0.11
N ILE A 62 7.70 0.80 -1.16
CA ILE A 62 8.83 0.46 -2.04
C ILE A 62 10.15 1.07 -1.53
N ARG A 63 10.13 2.31 -1.00
CA ARG A 63 11.31 2.96 -0.42
C ARG A 63 11.80 2.29 0.86
N LYS A 64 10.90 1.77 1.70
CA LYS A 64 11.27 1.11 2.96
C LYS A 64 11.93 -0.25 2.72
N GLY A 65 11.53 -0.95 1.66
CA GLY A 65 12.23 -2.15 1.18
C GLY A 65 11.32 -3.37 1.01
N PRO A 66 11.91 -4.52 0.65
CA PRO A 66 11.15 -5.71 0.28
C PRO A 66 10.36 -6.33 1.45
N GLU A 67 10.83 -6.19 2.69
CA GLU A 67 10.12 -6.68 3.88
C GLU A 67 8.79 -5.95 4.09
N SER A 68 8.82 -4.63 3.94
CA SER A 68 7.64 -3.75 3.95
C SER A 68 6.66 -4.13 2.85
N CYS A 69 7.17 -4.39 1.65
CA CYS A 69 6.38 -4.83 0.50
C CYS A 69 5.66 -6.16 0.78
N CYS A 70 6.32 -7.12 1.45
CA CYS A 70 5.70 -8.39 1.83
C CYS A 70 4.56 -8.20 2.84
N LYS A 71 4.79 -7.42 3.91
CA LYS A 71 3.74 -7.10 4.89
C LYS A 71 2.55 -6.41 4.25
N PHE A 72 2.81 -5.42 3.39
CA PHE A 72 1.79 -4.70 2.64
C PHE A 72 0.91 -5.64 1.82
N ILE A 73 1.52 -6.54 1.05
CA ILE A 73 0.78 -7.51 0.23
C ILE A 73 -0.08 -8.43 1.10
N LYS A 74 0.46 -8.89 2.24
CA LYS A 74 -0.28 -9.76 3.15
C LYS A 74 -1.54 -9.08 3.68
N HIS A 75 -1.41 -7.86 4.19
CA HIS A 75 -2.54 -7.08 4.67
C HIS A 75 -3.51 -6.73 3.54
N LEU A 76 -3.01 -6.44 2.33
CA LEU A 76 -3.87 -6.20 1.18
C LEU A 76 -4.71 -7.43 0.83
N CYS A 77 -4.17 -8.64 0.93
CA CYS A 77 -4.93 -9.88 0.74
C CYS A 77 -6.03 -10.07 1.80
N GLU A 78 -5.79 -9.62 3.04
CA GLU A 78 -6.75 -9.72 4.15
C GLU A 78 -7.86 -8.66 4.04
N GLU A 79 -7.48 -7.40 3.76
CA GLU A 79 -8.38 -6.25 3.70
C GLU A 79 -9.16 -6.17 2.38
N ASP A 80 -8.51 -6.46 1.24
CA ASP A 80 -9.10 -6.36 -0.09
C ASP A 80 -8.66 -7.55 -0.98
N PRO A 81 -9.22 -8.76 -0.71
CA PRO A 81 -8.99 -9.94 -1.52
C PRO A 81 -9.18 -9.73 -3.04
N PRO A 82 -10.25 -9.05 -3.52
CA PRO A 82 -10.43 -8.86 -4.97
C PRO A 82 -9.38 -7.95 -5.58
N LEU A 83 -8.89 -6.93 -4.86
CA LEU A 83 -7.75 -6.13 -5.32
C LEU A 83 -6.45 -6.94 -5.33
N ALA A 84 -6.21 -7.76 -4.31
CA ALA A 84 -5.06 -8.65 -4.27
C ALA A 84 -5.04 -9.63 -5.45
N SER A 85 -6.20 -10.19 -5.81
CA SER A 85 -6.36 -11.01 -7.02
C SER A 85 -6.05 -10.23 -8.29
N LYS A 86 -6.56 -8.99 -8.44
CA LYS A 86 -6.23 -8.12 -9.60
C LYS A 86 -4.74 -7.81 -9.70
N MET A 87 -4.07 -7.64 -8.57
CA MET A 87 -2.63 -7.40 -8.53
C MET A 87 -1.82 -8.67 -8.80
N GLY A 88 -2.43 -9.86 -8.71
CA GLY A 88 -1.74 -11.13 -8.84
C GLY A 88 -0.77 -11.38 -7.69
N VAL A 89 -1.10 -10.87 -6.51
CA VAL A 89 -0.32 -11.06 -5.27
C VAL A 89 -0.88 -12.15 -4.36
N HIS A 90 -1.99 -12.77 -4.78
CA HIS A 90 -2.55 -13.96 -4.15
C HIS A 90 -1.51 -15.09 -4.15
N LYS A 91 -1.10 -15.54 -2.96
CA LYS A 91 -0.44 -16.83 -2.77
C LYS A 91 -1.16 -17.61 -1.68
#